data_AF-A0A848NS47-F1
#
_entry.id   AF-A0A848NS47-F1
#
_cell.length_a   1.000
_cell.length_b   1.000
_cell.length_c   1.000
_cell.angle_alpha   90.00
_cell.angle_beta   90.00
_cell.angle_gamma   90.00
#
_symmetry.space_group_name_H-M   'P 1'
#
loop_
_entity.id
_entity.type
_entity.pdbx_description
1 polymer ?
#
loop_
_entity_poly.entity_id
_entity_poly.type
_entity_poly.pdbx_seq_one_letter_code
_entity_poly.pdbx_strand_id
1 'polypeptide(L)'
;VYAPPRPDAPRAPRTRRELLARLQAPDQPLAGRISTYDVEGSGIGYLAATQDARLDSLAGALLAALGRNGVRVHESTEHALDKLERGEITLAYNLLESYTRHRIDQGAPLAIVYPQDYTLMLSRSAIIPRQAPRADLGARFLDYLLSPRGQEMIARQSGMRPVGASMVP
;
A
#
# COMPACT_ATOMS: atom_id res chain seq x y z
N VAL A 1 -4.15 2.56 -5.34
CA VAL A 1 -5.56 2.08 -5.27
C VAL A 1 -6.47 3.19 -5.74
N TYR A 2 -7.52 2.84 -6.47
CA TYR A 2 -8.51 3.78 -7.00
C TYR A 2 -9.90 3.36 -6.55
N ALA A 3 -10.74 4.34 -6.23
CA ALA A 3 -12.18 4.14 -6.33
C ALA A 3 -12.52 4.09 -7.83
N PRO A 4 -13.30 3.11 -8.31
CA PRO A 4 -13.56 2.92 -9.72
C PRO A 4 -14.14 4.21 -10.29
N PRO A 5 -13.68 4.59 -11.50
CA PRO A 5 -14.18 5.77 -12.15
C PRO A 5 -15.69 5.61 -12.40
N ARG A 6 -16.42 6.72 -12.28
CA ARG A 6 -17.69 6.87 -13.01
C ARG A 6 -17.44 6.54 -14.50
N PRO A 7 -18.46 6.11 -15.28
CA PRO A 7 -18.29 5.71 -16.68
C PRO A 7 -17.46 6.68 -17.55
N ASP A 8 -17.44 7.96 -17.17
CA ASP A 8 -16.80 9.05 -17.92
C ASP A 8 -15.41 9.44 -17.38
N ALA A 9 -14.93 8.81 -16.30
CA ALA A 9 -13.70 9.23 -15.65
C ALA A 9 -12.44 8.64 -16.33
N PRO A 10 -11.39 9.46 -16.53
CA PRO A 10 -10.21 9.01 -17.25
C PRO A 10 -9.50 7.86 -16.52
N ARG A 11 -9.05 6.85 -17.27
CA ARG A 11 -8.39 5.63 -16.76
C ARG A 11 -7.32 5.95 -15.72
N ALA A 12 -7.25 5.14 -14.67
CA ALA A 12 -6.22 5.26 -13.64
C ALA A 12 -4.80 5.18 -14.25
N PRO A 13 -3.88 6.10 -13.91
CA PRO A 13 -2.50 6.04 -14.39
C PRO A 13 -1.82 4.74 -13.93
N ARG A 14 -1.09 4.12 -14.86
CA ARG A 14 -0.42 2.82 -14.70
C ARG A 14 1.07 2.92 -14.43
N THR A 15 1.63 4.13 -14.46
CA THR A 15 3.02 4.44 -14.10
C THR A 15 3.06 5.71 -13.27
N ARG A 16 4.15 5.90 -12.52
CA ARG A 16 4.41 7.14 -11.77
C ARG A 16 4.59 8.34 -12.69
N ARG A 17 5.13 8.14 -13.89
CA ARG A 17 5.20 9.17 -14.94
C ARG A 17 3.81 9.61 -15.40
N GLU A 18 2.90 8.68 -15.64
CA GLU A 18 1.49 9.01 -15.96
C GLU A 18 0.78 9.70 -14.80
N LEU A 19 1.04 9.25 -13.56
CA LEU A 19 0.50 9.90 -12.36
C LEU A 19 1.01 11.33 -12.24
N LEU A 20 2.32 11.55 -12.41
CA LEU A 20 2.93 12.87 -12.38
C LEU A 20 2.33 13.79 -13.45
N ALA A 21 2.19 13.31 -14.69
CA ALA A 21 1.55 14.07 -15.76
C ALA A 21 0.11 14.46 -15.39
N ARG A 22 -0.65 13.56 -14.76
CA ARG A 22 -2.02 13.83 -14.31
C ARG A 22 -2.09 14.80 -13.13
N LEU A 23 -1.12 14.77 -12.22
CA LEU A 23 -0.98 15.73 -11.13
C LEU A 23 -0.61 17.13 -11.62
N GLN A 24 0.04 17.23 -12.78
CA GLN A 24 0.47 18.48 -13.40
C GLN A 24 -0.52 19.00 -14.45
N ALA A 25 -1.62 18.27 -14.69
CA ALA A 25 -2.59 18.64 -15.70
C ALA A 25 -3.27 19.98 -15.32
N PRO A 26 -3.48 20.92 -16.27
CA PRO A 26 -3.98 22.26 -15.99
C PRO A 26 -5.38 22.30 -15.35
N ASP A 27 -6.21 21.31 -15.64
CA ASP A 27 -7.56 21.12 -15.10
C ASP A 27 -7.57 20.53 -13.69
N GLN A 28 -6.39 20.19 -13.14
CA GLN A 28 -6.18 19.71 -11.77
C GLN A 28 -7.16 18.59 -11.35
N PRO A 29 -7.28 17.48 -12.12
CA PRO A 29 -8.33 16.48 -11.95
C PRO A 29 -8.24 15.71 -10.62
N LEU A 30 -7.14 15.85 -9.88
CA LEU A 30 -6.86 15.14 -8.64
C LEU A 30 -6.69 16.07 -7.42
N ALA A 31 -6.87 17.39 -7.58
CA ALA A 31 -6.68 18.35 -6.50
C ALA A 31 -7.56 18.00 -5.28
N GLY A 32 -6.95 17.86 -4.11
CA GLY A 32 -7.59 17.54 -2.83
C GLY A 32 -8.19 16.12 -2.73
N ARG A 33 -8.01 15.28 -3.76
CA ARG A 33 -8.65 13.96 -3.91
C ARG A 33 -7.65 12.81 -3.94
N ILE A 34 -6.44 13.03 -3.44
CA ILE A 34 -5.38 12.02 -3.36
C ILE A 34 -4.99 11.81 -1.91
N SER A 35 -4.61 10.58 -1.56
CA SER A 35 -3.88 10.31 -0.33
C SER A 35 -2.61 9.49 -0.51
N THR A 36 -1.76 9.55 0.49
CA THR A 36 -0.58 8.69 0.69
C THR A 36 -0.31 8.57 2.20
N TYR A 37 0.65 7.75 2.60
CA TYR A 37 1.02 7.66 4.01
C TYR A 37 1.61 8.97 4.56
N ASP A 38 1.31 9.22 5.83
CA ASP A 38 2.12 10.09 6.67
C ASP A 38 3.41 9.35 7.03
N VAL A 39 4.57 9.85 6.57
CA VAL A 39 5.86 9.21 6.81
C VAL A 39 6.38 9.41 8.24
N GLU A 40 5.85 10.38 8.98
CA GLU A 40 6.23 10.63 10.37
C GLU A 40 5.51 9.66 11.32
N GLY A 41 4.22 9.43 11.07
CA GLY A 41 3.40 8.49 11.84
C GLY A 41 3.43 7.04 11.35
N SER A 42 3.87 6.77 10.11
CA SER A 42 3.80 5.45 9.49
C SER A 42 5.18 4.92 9.08
N GLY A 43 5.70 3.94 9.83
CA GLY A 43 6.96 3.27 9.49
C GLY A 43 6.94 2.58 8.12
N ILE A 44 5.78 2.05 7.70
CA ILE A 44 5.62 1.49 6.35
C ILE A 44 5.59 2.59 5.29
N GLY A 45 4.96 3.73 5.60
CA GLY A 45 4.99 4.92 4.74
C GLY A 45 6.40 5.43 4.51
N TYR A 46 7.18 5.57 5.58
CA TYR A 46 8.59 5.94 5.52
C TYR A 46 9.41 4.96 4.67
N LEU A 47 9.23 3.65 4.92
CA LEU A 47 9.94 2.62 4.15
C LEU A 47 9.58 2.67 2.66
N ALA A 48 8.29 2.80 2.30
CA ALA A 48 7.87 2.92 0.91
C ALA A 48 8.45 4.18 0.24
N ALA A 49 8.38 5.34 0.91
CA ALA A 49 8.91 6.59 0.38
C ALA A 49 10.43 6.54 0.16
N THR A 50 11.17 5.94 1.08
CA THR A 50 12.63 5.77 0.94
C THR A 50 13.00 4.78 -0.16
N GLN A 51 12.22 3.71 -0.37
CA GLN A 51 12.47 2.79 -1.49
C GLN A 51 12.14 3.45 -2.84
N ASP A 52 11.03 4.19 -2.95
CA ASP A 52 10.70 4.96 -4.16
C ASP A 52 11.83 5.93 -4.52
N ALA A 53 12.35 6.67 -3.53
CA ALA A 53 13.46 7.62 -3.73
C ALA A 53 14.78 6.98 -4.19
N ARG A 54 14.97 5.68 -3.92
CA ARG A 54 16.15 4.93 -4.38
C ARG A 54 15.96 4.37 -5.79
N LEU A 55 14.73 4.02 -6.16
CA LEU A 55 14.43 3.34 -7.42
C LEU A 55 14.15 4.30 -8.58
N ASP A 56 13.63 5.50 -8.29
CA ASP A 56 13.11 6.39 -9.32
C ASP A 56 13.57 7.83 -9.12
N SER A 57 14.27 8.38 -10.12
CA SER A 57 14.70 9.78 -10.11
C SER A 57 13.51 10.77 -10.14
N LEU A 58 12.31 10.32 -10.54
CA LEU A 58 11.09 11.11 -10.49
C LEU A 58 10.47 11.22 -9.09
N ALA A 59 10.95 10.46 -8.09
CA ALA A 59 10.32 10.40 -6.77
C ALA A 59 10.16 11.79 -6.12
N GLY A 60 11.18 12.65 -6.21
CA GLY A 60 11.12 14.02 -5.69
C GLY A 60 10.09 14.89 -6.43
N ALA A 61 10.02 14.78 -7.76
CA ALA A 61 9.05 15.51 -8.56
C ALA A 61 7.61 15.05 -8.28
N LEU A 62 7.42 13.74 -8.12
CA LEU A 62 6.14 13.14 -7.74
C LEU A 62 5.71 13.60 -6.34
N LEU A 63 6.60 13.56 -5.36
CA LEU A 63 6.33 14.03 -4.00
C LEU A 63 5.93 15.52 -4.00
N ALA A 64 6.66 16.37 -4.73
CA ALA A 64 6.32 17.78 -4.86
C ALA A 64 4.96 17.99 -5.55
N ALA A 65 4.64 17.18 -6.56
CA ALA A 65 3.36 17.25 -7.28
C ALA A 65 2.17 16.79 -6.40
N LEU A 66 2.36 15.75 -5.58
CA LEU A 66 1.38 15.33 -4.57
C LEU A 66 1.11 16.47 -3.58
N GLY A 67 2.17 17.11 -3.06
CA GLY A 67 2.05 18.27 -2.17
C GLY A 67 1.27 19.43 -2.80
N ARG A 68 1.61 19.82 -4.05
CA ARG A 68 0.88 20.88 -4.78
C ARG A 68 -0.59 20.55 -5.04
N ASN A 69 -0.95 19.28 -5.11
CA ASN A 69 -2.34 18.84 -5.26
C ASN A 69 -3.08 18.72 -3.92
N GLY A 70 -2.48 19.13 -2.79
CA GLY A 70 -3.12 19.03 -1.48
C GLY A 70 -3.36 17.58 -1.07
N VAL A 71 -2.36 16.72 -1.26
CA VAL A 71 -2.42 15.32 -0.84
C VAL A 71 -2.79 15.21 0.64
N ARG A 72 -3.72 14.31 0.95
CA ARG A 72 -4.09 13.98 2.32
C ARG A 72 -3.17 12.87 2.84
N VAL A 73 -2.64 13.01 4.04
CA VAL A 73 -1.80 11.97 4.65
C VAL A 73 -2.59 11.14 5.67
N HIS A 74 -2.16 9.90 5.90
CA HIS A 74 -2.76 8.98 6.87
C HIS A 74 -1.73 7.99 7.43
N GLU A 75 -1.93 7.54 8.66
CA GLU A 75 -0.98 6.63 9.33
C GLU A 75 -1.15 5.15 8.93
N SER A 76 -2.33 4.76 8.45
CA SER A 76 -2.68 3.36 8.14
C SER A 76 -3.33 3.19 6.75
N THR A 77 -3.30 1.97 6.23
CA THR A 77 -3.93 1.63 4.94
C THR A 77 -5.44 1.76 5.02
N GLU A 78 -6.01 1.29 6.13
CA GLU A 78 -7.44 1.24 6.41
C GLU A 78 -8.06 2.64 6.39
N HIS A 79 -7.38 3.62 7.00
CA HIS A 79 -7.86 5.00 6.98
C HIS A 79 -7.95 5.55 5.54
N ALA A 80 -7.00 5.19 4.67
CA ALA A 80 -7.05 5.57 3.26
C ALA A 80 -8.21 4.89 2.52
N LEU A 81 -8.41 3.59 2.78
CA LEU A 81 -9.46 2.79 2.17
C LEU A 81 -10.84 3.32 2.58
N ASP A 82 -11.03 3.69 3.85
CA ASP A 82 -12.27 4.30 4.34
C ASP A 82 -12.59 5.61 3.59
N LYS A 83 -11.58 6.45 3.33
CA LYS A 83 -11.76 7.70 2.55
C LYS A 83 -12.05 7.43 1.07
N LEU A 84 -11.45 6.41 0.48
CA LEU A 84 -11.76 5.98 -0.90
C LEU A 84 -13.21 5.51 -1.01
N GLU A 85 -13.65 4.67 -0.07
CA GLU A 85 -15.02 4.11 -0.04
C GLU A 85 -16.07 5.20 0.19
N ARG A 86 -15.76 6.23 0.99
CA ARG A 86 -16.61 7.43 1.18
C ARG A 86 -16.56 8.42 0.00
N GLY A 87 -15.69 8.19 -0.99
CA GLY A 87 -15.51 9.08 -2.14
C GLY A 87 -14.82 10.42 -1.82
N GLU A 88 -14.24 10.55 -0.62
CA GLU A 88 -13.50 11.74 -0.19
C GLU A 88 -12.21 11.93 -0.98
N ILE A 89 -11.62 10.81 -1.43
CA ILE A 89 -10.47 10.74 -2.34
C ILE A 89 -10.78 9.75 -3.46
N THR A 90 -10.08 9.86 -4.58
CA THR A 90 -10.21 8.96 -5.73
C THR A 90 -9.00 8.07 -5.93
N LEU A 91 -7.87 8.44 -5.32
CA LEU A 91 -6.58 7.79 -5.47
C LEU A 91 -5.89 7.73 -4.12
N ALA A 92 -5.42 6.55 -3.73
CA ALA A 92 -4.46 6.39 -2.64
C ALA A 92 -3.19 5.71 -3.15
N TYR A 93 -2.05 6.36 -2.95
CA TYR A 93 -0.71 5.95 -3.41
C TYR A 93 0.00 5.10 -2.34
N ASN A 94 0.78 4.09 -2.78
CA ASN A 94 1.55 3.17 -1.95
C ASN A 94 0.81 2.29 -0.92
N LEU A 95 -0.52 2.16 -1.00
CA LEU A 95 -1.28 1.30 -0.08
C LEU A 95 -0.89 -0.19 -0.14
N LEU A 96 -0.99 -0.86 1.01
CA LEU A 96 -0.78 -2.31 1.10
C LEU A 96 -1.89 -3.10 0.40
N GLU A 97 -1.48 -3.98 -0.50
CA GLU A 97 -2.34 -4.83 -1.31
C GLU A 97 -3.23 -5.75 -0.46
N SER A 98 -2.68 -6.37 0.59
CA SER A 98 -3.38 -7.37 1.40
C SER A 98 -4.66 -6.81 2.05
N TYR A 99 -4.60 -5.56 2.53
CA TYR A 99 -5.73 -4.85 3.13
C TYR A 99 -6.74 -4.42 2.07
N THR A 100 -6.24 -3.95 0.93
CA THR A 100 -7.09 -3.51 -0.17
C THR A 100 -7.87 -4.69 -0.77
N ARG A 101 -7.21 -5.83 -0.97
CA ARG A 101 -7.86 -7.07 -1.43
C ARG A 101 -8.93 -7.52 -0.46
N HIS A 102 -8.65 -7.50 0.85
CA HIS A 102 -9.65 -7.84 1.85
C HIS A 102 -10.93 -6.99 1.73
N ARG A 103 -10.81 -5.67 1.51
CA ARG A 103 -11.97 -4.79 1.26
C ARG A 103 -12.69 -5.14 -0.06
N ILE A 104 -11.95 -5.40 -1.13
CA ILE A 104 -12.52 -5.80 -2.44
C ILE A 104 -13.28 -7.13 -2.32
N ASP A 105 -12.73 -8.11 -1.61
CA ASP A 105 -13.35 -9.41 -1.37
C ASP A 105 -14.64 -9.28 -0.53
N GLN A 106 -14.75 -8.21 0.27
CA GLN A 106 -15.95 -7.81 1.00
C GLN A 106 -16.93 -6.95 0.18
N GLY A 107 -16.66 -6.74 -1.11
CA GLY A 107 -17.54 -6.02 -2.03
C GLY A 107 -17.26 -4.52 -2.14
N ALA A 108 -16.18 -4.01 -1.54
CA ALA A 108 -15.81 -2.61 -1.71
C ALA A 108 -15.53 -2.31 -3.20
N PRO A 109 -16.15 -1.26 -3.78
CA PRO A 109 -15.90 -0.89 -5.15
C PRO A 109 -14.53 -0.21 -5.21
N LEU A 110 -13.46 -1.00 -5.32
CA LEU A 110 -12.08 -0.51 -5.35
C LEU A 110 -11.31 -1.27 -6.41
N ALA A 111 -10.30 -0.61 -7.00
CA ALA A 111 -9.39 -1.20 -7.96
C ALA A 111 -7.94 -1.02 -7.51
N ILE A 112 -7.19 -2.12 -7.55
CA ILE A 112 -5.74 -2.09 -7.35
C ILE A 112 -5.08 -1.85 -8.70
N VAL A 113 -4.17 -0.88 -8.75
CA VAL A 113 -3.27 -0.67 -9.88
C VAL A 113 -1.87 -1.00 -9.42
N TYR A 114 -1.27 -2.01 -10.04
CA TYR A 114 0.14 -2.33 -9.90
C TYR A 114 0.91 -1.48 -10.92
N PRO A 115 1.75 -0.52 -10.49
CA PRO A 115 2.49 0.31 -11.44
C PRO A 115 3.44 -0.55 -12.29
N GLN A 116 3.47 -0.26 -13.59
CA GLN A 116 4.23 -1.03 -14.58
C GLN A 116 5.73 -0.68 -14.61
N ASP A 117 6.10 0.49 -14.09
CA ASP A 117 7.48 0.91 -13.94
C ASP A 117 8.18 0.11 -12.84
N TYR A 118 7.58 0.03 -11.66
CA TYR A 118 7.92 -0.92 -10.61
C TYR A 118 6.81 -1.00 -9.56
N THR A 119 6.67 -2.17 -8.95
CA THR A 119 5.80 -2.38 -7.78
C THR A 119 6.67 -2.79 -6.60
N LEU A 120 6.62 -2.02 -5.51
CA LEU A 120 7.31 -2.37 -4.28
C LEU A 120 6.67 -3.61 -3.66
N MET A 121 7.50 -4.58 -3.29
CA MET A 121 7.07 -5.73 -2.48
C MET A 121 7.77 -5.68 -1.13
N LEU A 122 7.00 -5.97 -0.08
CA LEU A 122 7.48 -5.85 1.29
C LEU A 122 7.24 -7.15 2.04
N SER A 123 8.29 -7.66 2.67
CA SER A 123 8.21 -8.80 3.56
C SER A 123 8.05 -8.32 4.99
N ARG A 124 7.09 -8.89 5.71
CA ARG A 124 6.98 -8.67 7.16
C ARG A 124 8.05 -9.48 7.86
N SER A 125 8.83 -8.82 8.71
CA SER A 125 9.82 -9.48 9.56
C SER A 125 9.28 -9.61 10.98
N ALA A 126 9.63 -10.71 11.62
CA ALA A 126 9.37 -10.93 13.04
C ALA A 126 10.69 -11.30 13.71
N ILE A 127 10.94 -10.74 14.89
CA ILE A 127 12.19 -10.93 15.64
C ILE A 127 11.87 -11.23 17.09
N ILE A 128 12.74 -11.99 17.75
CA ILE A 128 12.70 -12.18 19.20
C ILE A 128 13.65 -11.13 19.82
N PRO A 129 13.14 -10.15 20.59
CA PRO A 129 14.00 -9.18 21.25
C PRO A 129 15.02 -9.87 22.16
N ARG A 130 16.26 -9.36 22.21
CA ARG A 130 17.32 -9.94 23.05
C ARG A 130 16.94 -10.03 24.53
N GLN A 131 16.10 -9.10 25.00
CA GLN A 131 15.64 -9.01 26.38
C GLN A 131 14.25 -9.64 26.59
N ALA A 132 13.74 -10.45 25.64
CA ALA A 132 12.44 -11.07 25.75
C ALA A 132 12.36 -11.96 27.01
N PRO A 133 11.43 -11.70 27.96
CA PRO A 133 11.33 -12.48 29.20
C PRO A 133 11.05 -13.96 28.96
N ARG A 134 10.41 -14.27 27.81
CA ARG A 134 10.03 -15.61 27.37
C ARG A 134 10.44 -15.84 25.92
N ALA A 135 11.74 -15.77 25.65
CA ALA A 135 12.31 -16.03 24.32
C ALA A 135 11.94 -17.42 23.78
N ASP A 136 11.75 -18.41 24.67
CA ASP A 136 11.29 -19.75 24.34
C ASP A 136 9.90 -19.76 23.68
N LEU A 137 8.96 -18.98 24.21
CA LEU A 137 7.62 -18.84 23.62
C LEU A 137 7.65 -18.03 22.33
N GLY A 138 8.51 -17.00 22.26
CA GLY A 138 8.74 -16.25 21.03
C GLY A 138 9.23 -17.15 19.90
N ALA A 139 10.19 -18.05 20.18
CA ALA A 139 10.69 -19.03 19.21
C ALA A 139 9.58 -19.97 18.71
N ARG A 140 8.82 -20.56 19.63
CA ARG A 140 7.67 -21.43 19.26
C ARG A 140 6.63 -20.70 18.41
N PHE A 141 6.40 -19.41 18.67
CA PHE A 141 5.49 -18.61 17.87
C PHE A 141 6.04 -18.32 16.47
N LEU A 142 7.33 -17.99 16.34
CA LEU A 142 7.97 -17.84 15.04
C LEU A 142 7.95 -19.14 14.24
N ASP A 143 8.25 -20.28 14.88
CA ASP A 143 8.13 -21.61 14.26
C ASP A 143 6.71 -21.86 13.75
N TYR A 144 5.69 -21.50 14.53
CA TYR A 144 4.30 -21.58 14.10
C TYR A 144 4.01 -20.67 12.91
N LEU A 145 4.41 -19.40 12.94
CA LEU A 145 4.21 -18.46 11.83
C LEU A 145 4.83 -18.97 10.53
N LEU A 146 6.00 -19.63 10.60
CA LEU A 146 6.72 -20.18 9.45
C LEU A 146 6.24 -21.57 9.03
N SER A 147 5.48 -22.27 9.87
CA SER A 147 4.91 -23.58 9.55
C SER A 147 3.91 -23.50 8.38
N PRO A 148 3.66 -24.61 7.64
CA PRO A 148 2.65 -24.63 6.57
C PRO A 148 1.27 -24.16 7.04
N ARG A 149 0.83 -24.60 8.24
CA ARG A 149 -0.44 -24.18 8.84
C ARG A 149 -0.47 -22.68 9.14
N GLY A 150 0.62 -22.13 9.69
CA GLY A 150 0.71 -20.70 9.98
C GLY A 150 0.66 -19.85 8.72
N GLN A 151 1.40 -20.26 7.68
CA GLN A 151 1.42 -19.60 6.38
C GLN A 151 0.04 -19.65 5.67
N GLU A 152 -0.63 -20.80 5.72
CA GLU A 152 -2.01 -20.94 5.20
C GLU A 152 -2.99 -20.04 5.95
N MET A 153 -2.89 -20.00 7.28
CA MET A 153 -3.75 -19.14 8.11
C MET A 153 -3.53 -17.66 7.79
N ILE A 154 -2.27 -17.23 7.65
CA ILE A 154 -1.92 -15.87 7.25
C ILE A 154 -2.55 -15.53 5.90
N ALA A 155 -2.39 -16.39 4.90
CA ALA A 155 -2.95 -16.14 3.56
C ALA A 155 -4.47 -15.98 3.60
N ARG A 156 -5.16 -16.87 4.30
CA ARG A 156 -6.63 -16.87 4.36
C ARG A 156 -7.20 -15.69 5.15
N GLN A 157 -6.57 -15.34 6.28
CA GLN A 157 -7.17 -14.36 7.20
C GLN A 157 -6.74 -12.92 6.93
N SER A 158 -5.57 -12.71 6.34
CA SER A 158 -4.99 -11.35 6.18
C SER A 158 -4.81 -10.92 4.73
N GLY A 159 -5.00 -11.82 3.76
CA GLY A 159 -4.71 -11.57 2.36
C GLY A 159 -3.21 -11.43 2.04
N MET A 160 -2.32 -11.69 3.01
CA MET A 160 -0.88 -11.64 2.81
C MET A 160 -0.38 -12.87 2.05
N ARG A 161 0.62 -12.68 1.19
CA ARG A 161 1.22 -13.79 0.45
C ARG A 161 2.13 -14.62 1.38
N PRO A 162 2.02 -15.96 1.37
CA PRO A 162 2.97 -16.83 2.03
C PRO A 162 4.41 -16.61 1.55
N VAL A 163 5.39 -16.84 2.43
CA VAL A 163 6.83 -16.79 2.13
C VAL A 163 7.50 -18.17 2.12
N GLY A 164 6.79 -19.22 2.53
CA GLY A 164 7.33 -20.58 2.58
C GLY A 164 7.51 -21.21 1.19
N ALA A 165 8.67 -21.85 0.96
CA ALA A 165 9.05 -22.48 -0.32
C ALA A 165 8.06 -23.54 -0.83
N SER A 166 7.24 -24.13 0.05
CA SER A 166 6.25 -25.16 -0.30
C SER A 166 4.92 -24.60 -0.83
N MET A 167 4.79 -23.27 -0.96
CA MET A 167 3.52 -22.58 -1.28
C MET A 167 3.66 -21.58 -2.44
N VAL A 168 4.75 -21.63 -3.21
CA VAL A 168 4.85 -20.95 -4.51
C VAL A 168 4.17 -21.84 -5.55
N PRO A 169 3.14 -21.36 -6.28
CA PRO A 169 2.47 -22.16 -7.32
C PRO A 169 3.40 -22.50 -8.49
#